data_AF-A0A075R5B8-F1
#
_entry.id   AF-A0A075R5B8-F1
#
_cell.length_a   1.000
_cell.length_b   1.000
_cell.length_c   1.000
_cell.angle_alpha   90.00
_cell.angle_beta   90.00
_cell.angle_gamma   90.00
#
_symmetry.space_group_name_H-M   'P 1'
#
loop_
_entity.id
_entity.type
_entity.pdbx_description
1 polymer ?
#
loop_
_entity_poly.entity_id
_entity_poly.type
_entity_poly.pdbx_seq_one_letter_code
_entity_poly.pdbx_strand_id
1 'polypeptide(L)'
;MKKSLAALMVSTLLASMYFSPAYAATKATGVDSKSITNVKSLDATVSDPNRFNGLRVKVVDEPTVFLIMDGKKRGIVSEAVYFRLFRSWDGIQSFLSLDGIPDGPVINENTQLIKYQNNPTVYLIDHENGRTVKRGFVSEAAFNKYSFDWNKIITLPDSLQNTIPDGTPITH
;
A
#
# COMPACT_ATOMS: atom_id res chain seq x y z
N MET A 1 52.69 -6.71 57.67
CA MET A 1 51.52 -7.34 58.32
C MET A 1 50.40 -7.46 57.30
N LYS A 2 49.71 -8.59 57.31
CA LYS A 2 48.77 -9.06 56.27
C LYS A 2 47.36 -8.43 56.41
N LYS A 3 46.59 -8.52 55.31
CA LYS A 3 45.11 -8.38 55.14
C LYS A 3 44.65 -6.93 54.78
N SER A 4 43.81 -6.65 53.78
CA SER A 4 42.82 -7.46 53.04
C SER A 4 42.45 -6.85 51.67
N LEU A 5 42.22 -7.73 50.68
CA LEU A 5 41.35 -7.62 49.50
C LEU A 5 39.88 -7.35 49.93
N ALA A 6 38.87 -6.93 49.15
CA ALA A 6 38.64 -6.63 47.74
C ALA A 6 37.26 -5.93 47.66
N ALA A 7 37.02 -5.13 46.62
CA ALA A 7 35.70 -5.02 45.97
C ALA A 7 35.91 -4.55 44.53
N LEU A 8 35.91 -5.52 43.62
CA LEU A 8 36.01 -5.37 42.17
C LEU A 8 34.62 -4.99 41.66
N MET A 9 34.40 -3.74 41.25
CA MET A 9 33.20 -3.38 40.49
C MET A 9 33.52 -3.45 39.00
N VAL A 10 32.92 -4.44 38.36
CA VAL A 10 33.01 -4.78 36.95
C VAL A 10 32.32 -3.71 36.10
N SER A 11 32.98 -3.36 35.01
CA SER A 11 32.52 -2.55 33.91
C SER A 11 31.20 -3.05 33.30
N THR A 12 30.28 -2.14 32.99
CA THR A 12 29.57 -2.16 31.70
C THR A 12 29.19 -0.72 31.32
N LEU A 13 29.95 -0.16 30.36
CA LEU A 13 29.50 0.95 29.54
C LEU A 13 28.43 0.38 28.60
N LEU A 14 27.21 0.94 28.61
CA LEU A 14 26.29 0.81 27.49
C LEU A 14 25.58 2.16 27.29
N ALA A 15 26.34 3.13 26.75
CA ALA A 15 25.75 4.32 26.15
C ALA A 15 25.20 3.90 24.79
N SER A 16 23.88 3.81 24.67
CA SER A 16 23.20 3.66 23.39
C SER A 16 23.48 4.89 22.53
N MET A 17 24.36 4.72 21.53
CA MET A 17 24.52 5.69 20.45
C MET A 17 23.23 5.71 19.63
N TYR A 18 22.37 6.68 19.90
CA TYR A 18 21.39 7.12 18.91
C TYR A 18 22.18 7.82 17.79
N PHE A 19 22.53 7.07 16.75
CA PHE A 19 22.93 7.66 15.48
C PHE A 19 21.73 8.41 14.91
N SER A 20 21.68 9.72 15.14
CA SER A 20 20.90 10.62 14.31
C SER A 20 21.74 10.91 13.07
N PRO A 21 21.27 10.62 11.84
CA PRO A 21 21.93 11.19 10.67
C PRO A 21 21.62 12.69 10.66
N ALA A 22 22.60 13.47 11.10
CA ALA A 22 22.63 14.91 10.87
C ALA A 22 22.86 15.13 9.36
N TYR A 23 21.82 15.61 8.66
CA TYR A 23 21.98 16.21 7.34
C TYR A 23 21.38 17.62 7.32
N ALA A 24 22.31 18.58 7.32
CA ALA A 24 22.25 19.94 6.81
C ALA A 24 20.92 20.72 6.93
N ALA A 25 20.91 21.68 7.86
CA ALA A 25 20.03 22.84 7.77
C ALA A 25 20.38 23.67 6.53
N THR A 26 19.61 23.51 5.46
CA THR A 26 19.67 24.42 4.31
C THR A 26 18.71 25.58 4.57
N LYS A 27 19.25 26.80 4.54
CA LYS A 27 18.48 28.05 4.66
C LYS A 27 17.31 28.04 3.68
N ALA A 28 16.11 28.28 4.20
CA ALA A 28 14.92 28.53 3.40
C ALA A 28 15.17 29.73 2.47
N THR A 29 15.36 29.44 1.19
CA THR A 29 15.20 30.39 0.10
C THR A 29 13.90 30.00 -0.60
N GLY A 30 13.03 30.98 -0.79
CA GLY A 30 11.62 30.77 -1.14
C GLY A 30 11.44 29.82 -2.31
N VAL A 31 10.52 28.86 -2.15
CA VAL A 31 10.05 28.01 -3.24
C VAL A 31 9.27 28.90 -4.20
N ASP A 32 9.90 29.25 -5.31
CA ASP A 32 9.27 29.92 -6.45
C ASP A 32 8.09 29.06 -6.91
N SER A 33 6.88 29.62 -6.86
CA SER A 33 5.60 28.92 -7.01
C SER A 33 5.31 28.45 -8.45
N LYS A 34 6.32 28.39 -9.32
CA LYS A 34 6.17 28.15 -10.77
C LYS A 34 6.40 26.71 -11.23
N SER A 35 6.62 25.76 -10.32
CA SER A 35 6.86 24.34 -10.68
C SER A 35 5.75 23.36 -10.25
N ILE A 36 4.65 23.85 -9.68
CA ILE A 36 3.61 23.00 -9.07
C ILE A 36 2.45 22.75 -10.05
N THR A 37 2.70 22.09 -11.17
CA THR A 37 1.63 21.82 -12.16
C THR A 37 0.74 20.62 -11.81
N ASN A 38 0.90 19.95 -10.66
CA ASN A 38 0.05 18.78 -10.38
C ASN A 38 -0.17 18.40 -8.90
N VAL A 39 -0.16 19.37 -7.98
CA VAL A 39 -0.44 19.09 -6.56
C VAL A 39 -1.89 19.46 -6.24
N LYS A 40 -2.73 18.44 -6.05
CA LYS A 40 -4.04 18.62 -5.42
C LYS A 40 -3.86 18.44 -3.92
N SER A 41 -4.24 19.44 -3.12
CA SER A 41 -4.42 19.26 -1.68
C SER A 41 -5.75 18.51 -1.46
N LEU A 42 -5.71 17.42 -0.70
CA LEU A 42 -6.90 16.73 -0.22
C LEU A 42 -7.28 17.34 1.13
N ASP A 43 -7.65 18.62 1.14
CA ASP A 43 -7.91 19.32 2.41
C ASP A 43 -9.16 18.75 3.09
N ALA A 44 -8.93 18.27 4.32
CA ALA A 44 -9.85 18.06 5.44
C ALA A 44 -11.24 17.47 5.14
N THR A 45 -11.42 16.22 5.60
CA THR A 45 -12.65 15.43 5.55
C THR A 45 -13.08 15.16 4.11
N VAL A 46 -12.54 14.10 3.51
CA VAL A 46 -13.21 13.53 2.35
C VAL A 46 -14.59 13.09 2.84
N SER A 47 -15.62 13.86 2.51
CA SER A 47 -17.01 13.54 2.87
C SER A 47 -17.43 12.16 2.37
N ASP A 48 -16.74 11.66 1.34
CA ASP A 48 -16.85 10.29 0.85
C ASP A 48 -15.51 9.80 0.22
N PRO A 49 -14.67 9.05 0.96
CA PRO A 49 -13.44 8.45 0.46
C PRO A 49 -13.64 7.56 -0.78
N ASN A 50 -14.83 7.01 -1.00
CA ASN A 50 -15.11 6.13 -2.14
C ASN A 50 -15.00 6.84 -3.49
N ARG A 51 -15.09 8.18 -3.51
CA ARG A 51 -14.87 8.98 -4.73
C ARG A 51 -13.45 8.84 -5.28
N PHE A 52 -12.51 8.39 -4.45
CA PHE A 52 -11.13 8.13 -4.84
C PHE A 52 -10.85 6.66 -5.16
N ASN A 53 -11.83 5.76 -5.06
CA ASN A 53 -11.65 4.36 -5.43
C ASN A 53 -11.09 4.24 -6.85
N GLY A 54 -10.08 3.38 -6.99
CA GLY A 54 -9.34 3.16 -8.23
C GLY A 54 -8.11 4.05 -8.41
N LEU A 55 -7.94 5.10 -7.60
CA LEU A 55 -6.73 5.90 -7.64
C LEU A 55 -5.54 5.15 -7.03
N ARG A 56 -4.41 5.22 -7.72
CA ARG A 56 -3.09 4.94 -7.16
C ARG A 56 -2.47 6.26 -6.72
N VAL A 57 -2.09 6.36 -5.46
CA VAL A 57 -1.68 7.61 -4.83
C VAL A 57 -0.41 7.44 -4.01
N LYS A 58 0.33 8.52 -3.80
CA LYS A 58 1.47 8.58 -2.87
C LYS A 58 1.50 9.93 -2.16
N VAL A 59 2.13 9.95 -0.99
CA VAL A 59 2.53 11.21 -0.35
C VAL A 59 3.78 11.73 -1.06
N VAL A 60 3.88 13.05 -1.23
CA VAL A 60 5.09 13.70 -1.78
C VAL A 60 6.32 13.28 -0.97
N ASP A 61 7.41 12.97 -1.66
CA ASP A 61 8.68 12.50 -1.09
C ASP A 61 8.64 11.17 -0.30
N GLU A 62 7.50 10.50 -0.22
CA GLU A 62 7.40 9.15 0.34
C GLU A 62 7.45 8.07 -0.77
N PRO A 63 8.09 6.92 -0.53
CA PRO A 63 8.18 5.86 -1.54
C PRO A 63 6.90 5.02 -1.65
N THR A 64 6.07 4.99 -0.60
CA THR A 64 4.91 4.10 -0.53
C THR A 64 3.82 4.51 -1.50
N VAL A 65 3.38 3.57 -2.33
CA VAL A 65 2.21 3.73 -3.19
C VAL A 65 1.02 3.04 -2.55
N PHE A 66 -0.12 3.72 -2.54
CA PHE A 66 -1.39 3.22 -2.04
C PHE A 66 -2.36 3.03 -3.20
N LEU A 67 -3.16 1.97 -3.15
CA LEU A 67 -4.40 1.85 -3.92
C LEU A 67 -5.56 2.29 -3.03
N ILE A 68 -6.44 3.16 -3.53
CA ILE A 68 -7.69 3.45 -2.85
C ILE A 68 -8.75 2.45 -3.31
N MET A 69 -9.30 1.68 -2.37
CA MET A 69 -10.30 0.64 -2.62
C MET A 69 -11.22 0.55 -1.41
N ASP A 70 -12.53 0.45 -1.65
CA ASP A 70 -13.57 0.44 -0.60
C ASP A 70 -13.47 1.64 0.36
N GLY A 71 -13.08 2.80 -0.16
CA GLY A 71 -12.91 4.03 0.60
C GLY A 71 -11.69 4.03 1.53
N LYS A 72 -10.77 3.07 1.36
CA LYS A 72 -9.57 2.92 2.21
C LYS A 72 -8.30 2.99 1.39
N LYS A 73 -7.25 3.57 1.96
CA LYS A 73 -5.90 3.54 1.38
C LYS A 73 -5.20 2.24 1.77
N ARG A 74 -4.75 1.49 0.77
CA ARG A 74 -4.11 0.19 0.94
C ARG A 74 -2.68 0.26 0.44
N GLY A 75 -1.72 0.24 1.37
CA GLY A 75 -0.30 0.34 1.04
C GLY A 75 0.18 -0.90 0.28
N ILE A 76 0.92 -0.70 -0.80
CA ILE A 76 1.53 -1.76 -1.60
C ILE A 76 2.95 -1.97 -1.08
N VAL A 77 3.23 -3.16 -0.53
CA VAL A 77 4.42 -3.40 0.31
C VAL A 77 5.75 -3.40 -0.46
N SER A 78 5.72 -3.60 -1.77
CA SER A 78 6.91 -3.56 -2.62
C SER A 78 6.60 -3.31 -4.09
N GLU A 79 7.61 -2.88 -4.85
CA GLU A 79 7.56 -2.77 -6.31
C GLU A 79 7.21 -4.10 -6.98
N ALA A 80 7.75 -5.22 -6.48
CA ALA A 80 7.44 -6.54 -6.99
C ALA A 80 5.94 -6.88 -6.82
N VAL A 81 5.32 -6.48 -5.71
CA VAL A 81 3.88 -6.63 -5.49
C VAL A 81 3.09 -5.68 -6.40
N TYR A 82 3.55 -4.44 -6.58
CA TYR A 82 2.93 -3.48 -7.50
C TYR A 82 2.80 -4.04 -8.92
N PHE A 83 3.90 -4.56 -9.48
CA PHE A 83 3.93 -5.05 -10.86
C PHE A 83 3.23 -6.40 -11.09
N ARG A 84 2.67 -7.02 -10.04
CA ARG A 84 1.71 -8.13 -10.16
C ARG A 84 0.30 -7.66 -10.47
N LEU A 85 -0.01 -6.38 -10.26
CA LEU A 85 -1.35 -5.84 -10.43
C LEU A 85 -1.41 -4.80 -11.55
N PHE A 86 -0.32 -4.05 -11.76
CA PHE A 86 -0.29 -2.92 -12.68
C PHE A 86 0.78 -3.09 -13.75
N ARG A 87 0.57 -2.39 -14.87
CA ARG A 87 1.45 -2.44 -16.04
C ARG A 87 2.69 -1.56 -15.88
N SER A 88 2.51 -0.35 -15.39
CA SER A 88 3.54 0.69 -15.24
C SER A 88 3.23 1.57 -14.04
N TRP A 89 4.21 2.40 -13.66
CA TRP A 89 4.05 3.44 -12.64
C TRP A 89 3.14 4.60 -13.09
N ASP A 90 2.71 4.63 -14.37
CA ASP A 90 1.86 5.69 -14.90
C ASP A 90 0.51 5.73 -14.19
N GLY A 91 0.01 6.95 -13.96
CA GLY A 91 -1.28 7.19 -13.30
C GLY A 91 -1.21 7.25 -11.77
N ILE A 92 -0.02 7.20 -11.16
CA ILE A 92 0.14 7.55 -9.75
C ILE A 92 -0.01 9.05 -9.56
N GLN A 93 -0.85 9.44 -8.60
CA GLN A 93 -1.06 10.84 -8.21
C GLN A 93 -0.34 11.14 -6.89
N SER A 94 0.30 12.30 -6.81
CA SER A 94 0.98 12.76 -5.59
C SER A 94 0.09 13.70 -4.80
N PHE A 95 0.02 13.50 -3.49
CA PHE A 95 -0.72 14.33 -2.54
C PHE A 95 0.20 14.80 -1.42
N LEU A 96 -0.11 15.94 -0.80
CA LEU A 96 0.64 16.44 0.35
C LEU A 96 0.37 15.62 1.63
N SER A 97 -0.83 15.05 1.76
CA SER A 97 -1.22 14.14 2.83
C SER A 97 -2.36 13.24 2.36
N LEU A 98 -2.48 12.06 2.97
CA LEU A 98 -3.56 11.09 2.78
C LEU A 98 -4.35 10.82 4.09
N ASP A 99 -4.17 11.65 5.12
CA ASP A 99 -4.75 11.42 6.46
C ASP A 99 -6.28 11.39 6.45
N GLY A 100 -6.91 12.04 5.46
CA GLY A 100 -8.36 12.03 5.27
C GLY A 100 -8.93 10.71 4.71
N ILE A 101 -8.09 9.74 4.37
CA ILE A 101 -8.52 8.43 3.86
C ILE A 101 -8.16 7.35 4.90
N PRO A 102 -9.15 6.59 5.42
CA PRO A 102 -8.90 5.52 6.38
C PRO A 102 -7.94 4.45 5.86
N ASP A 103 -7.17 3.84 6.75
CA ASP A 103 -6.31 2.71 6.38
C ASP A 103 -7.12 1.45 6.09
N GLY A 104 -6.69 0.72 5.05
CA GLY A 104 -7.17 -0.61 4.72
C GLY A 104 -6.07 -1.66 4.84
N PRO A 105 -6.42 -2.94 4.67
CA PRO A 105 -5.43 -4.02 4.62
C PRO A 105 -4.38 -3.74 3.54
N VAL A 106 -3.12 -3.96 3.87
CA VAL A 106 -2.03 -3.83 2.89
C VAL A 106 -2.23 -4.78 1.70
N ILE A 107 -1.69 -4.39 0.56
CA ILE A 107 -1.57 -5.24 -0.62
C ILE A 107 -0.19 -5.89 -0.54
N ASN A 108 -0.16 -7.21 -0.35
CA ASN A 108 1.06 -7.98 -0.09
C ASN A 108 1.27 -9.08 -1.15
N GLU A 109 2.24 -9.97 -0.90
CA GLU A 109 2.65 -11.03 -1.82
C GLU A 109 1.56 -12.06 -2.11
N ASN A 110 0.49 -12.11 -1.31
CA ASN A 110 -0.64 -13.01 -1.51
C ASN A 110 -1.75 -12.38 -2.36
N THR A 111 -1.70 -11.07 -2.63
CA THR A 111 -2.68 -10.39 -3.49
C THR A 111 -2.38 -10.67 -4.96
N GLN A 112 -3.35 -11.23 -5.67
CA GLN A 112 -3.22 -11.66 -7.06
C GLN A 112 -4.53 -11.43 -7.82
N LEU A 113 -4.42 -11.23 -9.14
CA LEU A 113 -5.56 -11.27 -10.05
C LEU A 113 -5.67 -12.67 -10.61
N ILE A 114 -6.83 -13.29 -10.46
CA ILE A 114 -7.09 -14.64 -10.96
C ILE A 114 -8.37 -14.71 -11.77
N LYS A 115 -8.49 -15.75 -12.58
CA LYS A 115 -9.76 -16.24 -13.11
C LYS A 115 -9.74 -17.76 -13.11
N TYR A 116 -10.91 -18.38 -13.19
CA TYR A 116 -11.02 -19.82 -13.42
C TYR A 116 -11.17 -20.09 -14.93
N GLN A 117 -10.89 -21.31 -15.36
CA GLN A 117 -11.26 -21.74 -16.72
C GLN A 117 -12.79 -21.65 -16.84
N ASN A 118 -13.32 -21.50 -18.06
CA ASN A 118 -14.77 -21.46 -18.33
C ASN A 118 -15.63 -20.46 -17.51
N ASN A 119 -15.02 -19.57 -16.73
CA ASN A 119 -15.65 -18.54 -15.92
C ASN A 119 -15.05 -17.18 -16.33
N PRO A 120 -15.86 -16.26 -16.87
CA PRO A 120 -15.37 -14.96 -17.30
C PRO A 120 -15.01 -14.04 -16.14
N THR A 121 -15.47 -14.32 -14.93
CA THR A 121 -15.26 -13.47 -13.75
C THR A 121 -13.79 -13.42 -13.37
N VAL A 122 -13.26 -12.21 -13.24
CA VAL A 122 -11.95 -11.96 -12.65
C VAL A 122 -12.14 -11.75 -11.15
N TYR A 123 -11.19 -12.25 -10.36
CA TYR A 123 -11.19 -12.10 -8.91
C TYR A 123 -9.87 -11.47 -8.45
N LEU A 124 -9.96 -10.66 -7.39
CA LEU A 124 -8.84 -10.26 -6.57
C LEU A 124 -8.72 -11.23 -5.39
N ILE A 125 -7.58 -11.89 -5.24
CA ILE A 125 -7.26 -12.58 -3.99
C ILE A 125 -6.95 -11.54 -2.93
N ASP A 126 -7.73 -11.54 -1.87
CA ASP A 126 -7.72 -10.49 -0.85
C ASP A 126 -7.84 -11.09 0.56
N HIS A 127 -7.85 -10.22 1.57
CA HIS A 127 -7.98 -10.59 2.97
C HIS A 127 -9.14 -9.85 3.63
N GLU A 128 -10.15 -10.59 4.08
CA GLU A 128 -11.33 -10.08 4.79
C GLU A 128 -11.49 -10.83 6.11
N ASN A 129 -11.73 -10.10 7.21
CA ASN A 129 -12.02 -10.68 8.53
C ASN A 129 -11.01 -11.76 8.99
N GLY A 130 -9.72 -11.55 8.74
CA GLY A 130 -8.65 -12.46 9.17
C GLY A 130 -8.44 -13.68 8.25
N ARG A 131 -9.08 -13.73 7.06
CA ARG A 131 -8.99 -14.87 6.14
C ARG A 131 -8.78 -14.44 4.69
N THR A 132 -8.11 -15.28 3.93
CA THR A 132 -7.97 -15.13 2.48
C THR A 132 -9.31 -15.41 1.79
N VAL A 133 -9.71 -14.52 0.90
CA VAL A 133 -10.95 -14.59 0.11
C VAL A 133 -10.65 -14.29 -1.35
N LYS A 134 -11.59 -14.64 -2.25
CA LYS A 134 -11.59 -14.17 -3.63
C LYS A 134 -12.74 -13.18 -3.85
N ARG A 135 -12.42 -11.96 -4.23
CA ARG A 135 -13.40 -10.89 -4.47
C ARG A 135 -13.64 -10.75 -5.97
N GLY A 136 -14.84 -11.09 -6.43
CA GLY A 136 -15.18 -11.03 -7.85
C GLY A 136 -15.46 -9.59 -8.29
N PHE A 137 -14.90 -9.18 -9.43
CA PHE A 137 -15.31 -7.95 -10.12
C PHE A 137 -16.63 -8.20 -10.83
N VAL A 138 -17.66 -7.40 -10.54
CA VAL A 138 -19.00 -7.60 -11.12
C VAL A 138 -19.09 -7.21 -12.59
N SER A 139 -18.11 -6.47 -13.10
CA SER A 139 -18.02 -6.05 -14.51
C SER A 139 -16.59 -5.69 -14.90
N GLU A 140 -16.33 -5.64 -16.20
CA GLU A 140 -15.07 -5.11 -16.74
C GLU A 140 -14.87 -3.64 -16.35
N ALA A 141 -15.95 -2.86 -16.26
CA ALA A 141 -15.87 -1.46 -15.83
C ALA A 141 -15.37 -1.35 -14.37
N ALA A 142 -15.85 -2.23 -13.48
CA ALA A 142 -15.37 -2.31 -12.10
C ALA A 142 -13.88 -2.68 -12.06
N PHE A 143 -13.44 -3.66 -12.85
CA PHE A 143 -12.03 -4.03 -12.96
C PHE A 143 -11.16 -2.87 -13.49
N ASN A 144 -11.56 -2.27 -14.61
CA ASN A 144 -10.82 -1.21 -15.30
C ASN A 144 -10.70 0.06 -14.47
N LYS A 145 -11.67 0.35 -13.58
CA LYS A 145 -11.59 1.51 -12.69
C LYS A 145 -10.35 1.50 -11.80
N TYR A 146 -9.89 0.33 -11.39
CA TYR A 146 -8.67 0.18 -10.59
C TYR A 146 -7.38 0.22 -11.42
N SER A 147 -7.47 0.36 -12.75
CA SER A 147 -6.32 0.32 -13.67
C SER A 147 -5.49 -0.98 -13.57
N PHE A 148 -6.09 -2.06 -13.09
CA PHE A 148 -5.45 -3.38 -13.09
C PHE A 148 -5.15 -3.83 -14.52
N ASP A 149 -4.02 -4.51 -14.69
CA ASP A 149 -3.58 -4.98 -16.00
C ASP A 149 -4.13 -6.38 -16.27
N TRP A 150 -4.94 -6.49 -17.33
CA TRP A 150 -5.51 -7.75 -17.79
C TRP A 150 -4.46 -8.83 -18.06
N ASN A 151 -3.23 -8.44 -18.43
CA ASN A 151 -2.13 -9.40 -18.67
C ASN A 151 -1.55 -9.99 -17.38
N LYS A 152 -1.98 -9.53 -16.21
CA LYS A 152 -1.53 -10.02 -14.91
C LYS A 152 -2.46 -11.08 -14.32
N ILE A 153 -3.56 -11.39 -15.01
CA ILE A 153 -4.54 -12.37 -14.55
C ILE A 153 -3.98 -13.79 -14.70
N ILE A 154 -3.91 -14.52 -13.59
CA ILE A 154 -3.54 -15.93 -13.56
C ILE A 154 -4.80 -16.77 -13.81
N THR A 155 -4.75 -17.68 -14.79
CA THR A 155 -5.85 -18.63 -15.03
C THR A 155 -5.65 -19.89 -14.20
N LEU A 156 -6.64 -20.25 -13.39
CA LEU A 156 -6.66 -21.43 -12.54
C LEU A 156 -7.64 -22.48 -13.08
N PRO A 157 -7.43 -23.79 -12.80
CA PRO A 157 -8.40 -24.83 -13.13
C PRO A 157 -9.75 -24.66 -12.41
N ASP A 158 -10.83 -25.09 -13.03
CA ASP A 158 -12.21 -25.00 -12.49
C ASP A 158 -12.38 -25.76 -11.19
N SER A 159 -11.64 -26.85 -11.02
CA SER A 159 -11.63 -27.64 -9.79
C SER A 159 -11.21 -26.84 -8.55
N LEU A 160 -10.53 -25.70 -8.74
CA LEU A 160 -10.11 -24.82 -7.65
C LEU A 160 -11.13 -23.72 -7.33
N GLN A 161 -12.26 -23.63 -8.03
CA GLN A 161 -13.21 -22.53 -7.87
C GLN A 161 -13.77 -22.41 -6.45
N ASN A 162 -13.91 -23.53 -5.75
CA ASN A 162 -14.50 -23.59 -4.41
C ASN A 162 -13.46 -23.74 -3.28
N THR A 163 -12.16 -23.62 -3.58
CA THR A 163 -11.10 -23.79 -2.56
C THR A 163 -10.83 -22.52 -1.76
N ILE A 164 -11.05 -21.35 -2.36
CA ILE A 164 -10.94 -20.04 -1.71
C ILE A 164 -12.37 -19.52 -1.50
N PRO A 165 -12.77 -19.12 -0.28
CA PRO A 165 -14.11 -18.60 -0.04
C PRO A 165 -14.34 -17.27 -0.78
N ASP A 166 -15.59 -17.02 -1.17
CA ASP A 166 -15.96 -15.74 -1.76
C ASP A 166 -15.90 -14.60 -0.74
N GLY A 167 -15.35 -13.47 -1.16
CA GLY A 167 -15.34 -12.22 -0.40
C GLY A 167 -16.39 -11.25 -0.92
N THR A 168 -16.33 -10.02 -0.40
CA THR A 168 -17.24 -8.95 -0.81
C THR A 168 -17.01 -8.58 -2.28
N PRO A 169 -18.02 -8.66 -3.16
CA PRO A 169 -17.88 -8.33 -4.58
C PRO A 169 -17.40 -6.88 -4.80
N ILE A 170 -16.57 -6.70 -5.82
CA ILE A 170 -16.07 -5.37 -6.22
C ILE A 170 -17.01 -4.80 -7.27
N THR A 171 -17.80 -3.80 -6.86
CA THR A 171 -18.88 -3.25 -7.68
C THR A 171 -18.51 -1.97 -8.41
N HIS A 172 -17.52 -1.23 -7.91
CA HIS A 172 -17.10 0.08 -8.38
C HIS A 172 -15.72 0.40 -7.85
#